data_AF-A0A958MBV6-F1
#
_entry.id   AF-A0A958MBV6-F1
#
_cell.length_a   1.000
_cell.length_b   1.000
_cell.length_c   1.000
_cell.angle_alpha   90.00
_cell.angle_beta   90.00
_cell.angle_gamma   90.00
#
_symmetry.space_group_name_H-M   'P 1'
#
loop_
_entity.id
_entity.type
_entity.pdbx_description
1 polymer ?
#
loop_
_entity_poly.entity_id
_entity_poly.type
_entity_poly.pdbx_seq_one_letter_code
_entity_poly.pdbx_strand_id
1 'polypeptide(L)'
;MRNGITLIFFFIFLGCSTNYFDELAKKDTPEAVFFQAKMEIDKGDYAAAIILLESLDPTFLANEERRSIYASAYSGRCGLEFFPLLNNVQNIGSATVFGTLMSSFPGAAITDSDDCIIAEGILSNIGAPSARNGDENMLMLFNSFAKMGTILSSLADTDDDGIADAGFSQCDNTDFPETWVRQIGSGLANMMLSLAEVGTGFVDDAGADITAICALDPNLARFCTNTDPASFNATEVWALRIAIGSSDIGINSCGSDFTTCAIANPIGACPP
;
A
#
# COMPACT_ATOMS: atom_id res chain seq x y z
N MET A 1 28.79 -14.64 75.28
CA MET A 1 28.60 -15.51 74.09
C MET A 1 27.31 -15.06 73.43
N ARG A 2 27.40 -14.44 72.25
CA ARG A 2 26.28 -13.75 71.59
C ARG A 2 26.09 -14.43 70.23
N ASN A 3 25.09 -15.29 70.14
CA ASN A 3 24.81 -16.10 68.95
C ASN A 3 24.07 -15.23 67.92
N GLY A 4 24.75 -14.90 66.82
CA GLY A 4 24.15 -14.26 65.66
C GLY A 4 23.47 -15.31 64.78
N ILE A 5 22.15 -15.20 64.63
CA ILE A 5 21.37 -15.96 63.65
C ILE A 5 21.54 -15.25 62.31
N THR A 6 22.36 -15.82 61.43
CA THR A 6 22.49 -15.37 60.03
C THR A 6 21.27 -15.86 59.25
N LEU A 7 20.34 -14.95 58.96
CA LEU A 7 19.19 -15.20 58.10
C LEU A 7 19.68 -15.24 56.64
N ILE A 8 19.72 -16.42 56.03
CA ILE A 8 20.03 -16.59 54.60
C ILE A 8 18.76 -16.22 53.83
N PHE A 9 18.76 -15.02 53.25
CA PHE A 9 17.73 -14.58 52.30
C PHE A 9 18.00 -15.27 50.95
N PHE A 10 17.23 -16.32 50.65
CA PHE A 10 17.28 -17.01 49.37
C PHE A 10 16.54 -16.14 48.33
N PHE A 11 17.26 -15.19 47.72
CA PHE A 11 16.78 -14.47 46.55
C PHE A 11 16.76 -15.46 45.37
N ILE A 12 15.59 -16.03 45.11
CA ILE A 12 15.35 -16.73 43.85
C ILE A 12 15.38 -15.65 42.77
N PHE A 13 16.51 -15.53 42.08
CA PHE A 13 16.59 -14.89 40.78
C PHE A 13 15.75 -15.73 39.82
N LEU A 14 14.43 -15.53 39.85
CA LEU A 14 13.52 -15.94 38.79
C LEU A 14 13.90 -15.09 37.57
N GLY A 15 14.90 -15.57 36.83
CA GLY A 15 15.24 -15.01 35.53
C GLY A 15 13.98 -15.01 34.66
N CYS A 16 13.67 -13.86 34.08
CA CYS A 16 12.53 -13.65 33.18
C CYS A 16 12.69 -14.37 31.82
N SER A 17 13.26 -15.57 31.76
CA SER A 17 13.61 -16.22 30.49
C SER A 17 12.64 -17.30 30.04
N THR A 18 11.73 -17.78 30.88
CA THR A 18 10.79 -18.84 30.52
C THR A 18 9.51 -18.72 31.33
N ASN A 19 8.44 -18.30 30.67
CA ASN A 19 7.11 -18.28 31.26
C ASN A 19 6.65 -19.75 31.39
N TYR A 20 6.48 -20.26 32.62
CA TYR A 20 6.11 -21.67 32.87
C TYR A 20 4.81 -22.09 32.18
N PHE A 21 3.96 -21.10 31.84
CA PHE A 21 2.73 -21.33 31.08
C PHE A 21 2.95 -21.63 29.59
N ASP A 22 4.16 -21.41 29.04
CA ASP A 22 4.44 -21.61 27.62
C ASP A 22 4.42 -23.09 27.20
N GLU A 23 4.81 -24.00 28.11
CA GLU A 23 4.71 -25.46 27.89
C GLU A 23 3.28 -26.00 28.05
N LEU A 24 2.42 -25.25 28.75
CA LEU A 24 1.00 -25.61 28.95
C LEU A 24 0.08 -24.98 27.88
N ALA A 25 0.59 -24.03 27.10
CA ALA A 25 -0.18 -23.37 26.05
C ALA A 25 -0.36 -24.31 24.84
N LYS A 26 -1.60 -24.46 24.39
CA LYS A 26 -1.92 -25.20 23.17
C LYS A 26 -1.63 -24.31 21.96
N LYS A 27 -0.49 -24.52 21.29
CA LYS A 27 0.01 -23.68 20.19
C LYS A 27 -0.48 -24.08 18.79
N ASP A 28 -1.20 -25.19 18.69
CA ASP A 28 -1.61 -25.81 17.42
C ASP A 28 -3.10 -25.55 17.07
N THR A 29 -3.82 -24.72 17.84
CA THR A 29 -5.18 -24.33 17.44
C THR A 29 -5.13 -23.25 16.36
N PRO A 30 -6.14 -23.17 15.47
CA PRO A 30 -6.24 -22.08 14.49
C PRO A 30 -6.11 -20.68 15.12
N GLU A 31 -6.68 -20.47 16.30
CA GLU A 31 -6.58 -19.21 17.04
C GLU A 31 -5.15 -18.93 17.53
N ALA A 32 -4.42 -19.96 17.98
CA ALA A 32 -3.04 -19.81 18.41
C ALA A 32 -2.12 -19.47 17.23
N VAL A 33 -2.31 -20.13 16.08
CA VAL A 33 -1.58 -19.84 14.84
C VAL A 33 -1.91 -18.44 14.32
N PHE A 34 -3.19 -18.04 14.36
CA PHE A 34 -3.61 -16.68 13.99
C PHE A 34 -3.02 -15.61 14.91
N PHE A 35 -3.00 -15.87 16.23
CA PHE A 35 -2.35 -14.97 17.18
C PHE A 35 -0.85 -14.87 16.91
N GLN A 36 -0.17 -15.98 16.61
CA GLN A 36 1.23 -15.98 16.23
C GLN A 36 1.46 -15.17 14.94
N ALA A 37 0.59 -15.29 13.94
CA ALA A 37 0.69 -14.49 12.73
C ALA A 37 0.63 -12.98 13.03
N LYS A 38 -0.28 -12.54 13.92
CA LYS A 38 -0.32 -11.14 14.39
C LYS A 38 0.98 -10.72 15.05
N MET A 39 1.58 -11.58 15.86
CA MET A 39 2.89 -11.29 16.47
C MET A 39 4.00 -11.14 15.42
N GLU A 40 3.97 -11.91 14.33
CA GLU A 40 4.94 -11.76 13.24
C GLU A 40 4.70 -10.45 12.46
N ILE A 41 3.45 -10.04 12.22
CA ILE A 41 3.10 -8.72 11.66
C ILE A 41 3.64 -7.59 12.56
N ASP A 42 3.44 -7.68 13.88
CA ASP A 42 3.92 -6.68 14.85
C ASP A 42 5.45 -6.57 14.88
N LYS A 43 6.17 -7.63 14.50
CA LYS A 43 7.64 -7.64 14.35
C LYS A 43 8.12 -7.15 12.98
N GLY A 44 7.20 -6.96 12.03
CA GLY A 44 7.53 -6.70 10.62
C GLY A 44 7.96 -7.94 9.83
N ASP A 45 7.82 -9.16 10.37
CA ASP A 45 8.09 -10.41 9.64
C ASP A 45 6.84 -10.85 8.86
N TYR A 46 6.50 -10.09 7.84
CA TYR A 46 5.31 -10.31 7.02
C TYR A 46 5.34 -11.64 6.27
N ALA A 47 6.54 -12.12 5.89
CA ALA A 47 6.68 -13.41 5.23
C ALA A 47 6.30 -14.58 6.17
N ALA A 48 6.78 -14.56 7.42
CA ALA A 48 6.39 -15.55 8.41
C ALA A 48 4.89 -15.45 8.75
N ALA A 49 4.35 -14.24 8.87
CA ALA A 49 2.93 -14.04 9.09
C ALA A 49 2.06 -14.66 7.98
N ILE A 50 2.42 -14.43 6.71
CA ILE A 50 1.68 -14.98 5.55
C ILE A 50 1.72 -16.51 5.55
N ILE A 51 2.88 -17.13 5.81
CA ILE A 51 3.00 -18.59 5.90
C ILE A 51 2.06 -19.15 6.99
N LEU A 52 2.00 -18.50 8.16
CA LEU A 52 1.11 -18.90 9.24
C LEU A 52 -0.36 -18.75 8.83
N LEU A 53 -0.73 -17.65 8.18
CA LEU A 53 -2.09 -17.40 7.73
C LEU A 53 -2.53 -18.39 6.63
N GLU A 54 -1.67 -18.66 5.64
CA GLU A 54 -1.92 -19.64 4.58
C GLU A 54 -2.04 -21.08 5.10
N SER A 55 -1.49 -21.37 6.28
CA SER A 55 -1.64 -22.68 6.93
C SER A 55 -3.02 -22.90 7.59
N LEU A 56 -3.81 -21.83 7.76
CA LEU A 56 -5.14 -21.89 8.36
C LEU A 56 -6.19 -22.36 7.36
N ASP A 57 -7.28 -22.96 7.88
CA ASP A 57 -8.42 -23.33 7.05
C ASP A 57 -9.06 -22.09 6.40
N PRO A 58 -9.38 -22.09 5.09
CA PRO A 58 -10.00 -20.93 4.44
C PRO A 58 -11.32 -20.48 5.07
N THR A 59 -12.10 -21.39 5.65
CA THR A 59 -13.34 -21.05 6.37
C THR A 59 -13.05 -20.32 7.68
N PHE A 60 -11.90 -20.60 8.32
CA PHE A 60 -11.44 -19.85 9.47
C PHE A 60 -11.08 -18.42 9.07
N LEU A 61 -10.41 -18.24 7.93
CA LEU A 61 -10.05 -16.91 7.41
C LEU A 61 -11.22 -16.14 6.80
N ALA A 62 -12.39 -16.75 6.56
CA ALA A 62 -13.53 -16.07 5.92
C ALA A 62 -14.15 -14.93 6.77
N ASN A 63 -13.85 -14.88 8.07
CA ASN A 63 -14.24 -13.78 8.93
C ASN A 63 -13.58 -12.46 8.49
N GLU A 64 -14.34 -11.36 8.46
CA GLU A 64 -13.89 -10.05 7.95
C GLU A 64 -12.64 -9.53 8.67
N GLU A 65 -12.61 -9.53 10.01
CA GLU A 65 -11.45 -9.10 10.79
C GLU A 65 -10.19 -9.88 10.42
N ARG A 66 -10.33 -11.20 10.21
CA ARG A 66 -9.21 -12.08 9.87
C ARG A 66 -8.73 -11.84 8.43
N ARG A 67 -9.63 -11.52 7.50
CA ARG A 67 -9.27 -11.11 6.14
C ARG A 67 -8.51 -9.79 6.15
N SER A 68 -8.89 -8.83 6.99
CA SER A 68 -8.18 -7.56 7.13
C SER A 68 -6.75 -7.76 7.66
N ILE A 69 -6.57 -8.63 8.67
CA ILE A 69 -5.22 -9.00 9.14
C ILE A 69 -4.42 -9.74 8.06
N TYR A 70 -5.07 -10.58 7.26
CA TYR A 70 -4.40 -11.27 6.17
C TYR A 70 -3.98 -10.32 5.04
N ALA A 71 -4.85 -9.38 4.67
CA ALA A 71 -4.51 -8.32 3.74
C ALA A 71 -3.37 -7.45 4.28
N SER A 72 -3.38 -7.09 5.57
CA SER A 72 -2.33 -6.23 6.14
C SER A 72 -0.96 -6.91 6.14
N ALA A 73 -0.89 -8.23 6.24
CA ALA A 73 0.36 -8.97 6.10
C ALA A 73 0.95 -8.81 4.68
N TYR A 74 0.14 -8.96 3.64
CA TYR A 74 0.57 -8.70 2.27
C TYR A 74 0.89 -7.23 2.01
N SER A 75 0.08 -6.29 2.49
CA SER A 75 0.38 -4.86 2.37
C SER A 75 1.73 -4.53 3.00
N GLY A 76 2.01 -5.07 4.20
CA GLY A 76 3.30 -4.90 4.86
C GLY A 76 4.47 -5.49 4.05
N ARG A 77 4.29 -6.68 3.46
CA ARG A 77 5.32 -7.29 2.60
C ARG A 77 5.57 -6.51 1.31
N CYS A 78 4.56 -5.80 0.79
CA CYS A 78 4.67 -4.83 -0.30
C CYS A 78 5.40 -3.54 0.09
N GLY A 79 5.79 -3.37 1.36
CA GLY A 79 6.50 -2.20 1.86
C GLY A 79 5.62 -1.17 2.58
N LEU A 80 4.33 -1.46 2.84
CA LEU A 80 3.47 -0.54 3.57
C LEU A 80 3.91 -0.38 5.03
N GLU A 81 4.51 0.77 5.33
CA GLU A 81 4.67 1.27 6.70
C GLU A 81 3.69 2.43 6.94
N PHE A 82 2.63 2.16 7.71
CA PHE A 82 1.50 3.10 7.87
C PHE A 82 1.93 4.49 8.36
N PHE A 83 2.72 4.58 9.43
CA PHE A 83 3.09 5.88 10.01
C PHE A 83 4.02 6.70 9.10
N PRO A 84 5.10 6.13 8.52
CA PRO A 84 5.91 6.84 7.53
C PRO A 84 5.09 7.32 6.33
N LEU A 85 4.27 6.46 5.74
CA LEU A 85 3.47 6.83 4.57
C LEU A 85 2.44 7.92 4.90
N LEU A 86 1.74 7.80 6.04
CA LEU A 86 0.81 8.83 6.51
C LEU A 86 1.53 10.17 6.69
N ASN A 87 2.71 10.16 7.31
CA ASN A 87 3.51 11.37 7.50
C ASN A 87 3.95 11.98 6.17
N ASN A 88 4.33 11.18 5.17
CA ASN A 88 4.73 11.68 3.86
C ASN A 88 3.55 12.32 3.12
N VAL A 89 2.38 11.67 3.12
CA VAL A 89 1.16 12.19 2.47
C VAL A 89 0.65 13.45 3.17
N GLN A 90 0.71 13.53 4.50
CA GLN A 90 0.30 14.70 5.26
C GLN A 90 1.21 15.92 5.04
N ASN A 91 2.47 15.70 4.68
CA ASN A 91 3.48 16.75 4.53
C ASN A 91 3.90 16.94 3.07
N ILE A 92 3.00 16.67 2.13
CA ILE A 92 3.26 16.74 0.69
C ILE A 92 3.70 18.15 0.23
N GLY A 93 3.13 19.21 0.83
CA GLY A 93 3.52 20.59 0.55
C GLY A 93 3.33 20.96 -0.93
N SER A 94 4.42 21.27 -1.63
CA SER A 94 4.41 21.57 -3.07
C SER A 94 4.85 20.40 -3.95
N ALA A 95 5.12 19.23 -3.35
CA ALA A 95 5.37 18.01 -4.11
C ALA A 95 4.07 17.49 -4.72
N THR A 96 4.20 16.65 -5.73
CA THR A 96 3.07 16.02 -6.41
C THR A 96 2.71 14.71 -5.74
N VAL A 97 1.44 14.29 -5.81
CA VAL A 97 0.97 13.06 -5.15
C VAL A 97 1.74 11.84 -5.63
N PHE A 98 1.89 11.65 -6.95
CA PHE A 98 2.65 10.51 -7.48
C PHE A 98 4.15 10.61 -7.19
N GLY A 99 4.73 11.82 -7.19
CA GLY A 99 6.13 12.02 -6.79
C GLY A 99 6.38 11.62 -5.33
N THR A 100 5.53 12.06 -4.41
CA THR A 100 5.62 11.71 -2.99
C THR A 100 5.39 10.23 -2.72
N LEU A 101 4.45 9.60 -3.44
CA LEU A 101 4.25 8.17 -3.33
C LEU A 101 5.47 7.40 -3.83
N MET A 102 6.00 7.74 -5.01
CA MET A 102 7.23 7.12 -5.54
C MET A 102 8.39 7.21 -4.55
N SER A 103 8.70 8.41 -4.06
CA SER A 103 9.81 8.64 -3.11
C SER A 103 9.61 7.98 -1.74
N SER A 104 8.40 7.48 -1.44
CA SER A 104 8.11 6.79 -0.17
C SER A 104 8.50 5.32 -0.18
N PHE A 105 8.82 4.75 -1.34
CA PHE A 105 9.14 3.32 -1.50
C PHE A 105 10.51 3.09 -2.18
N PRO A 106 11.60 3.72 -1.71
CA PRO A 106 12.91 3.56 -2.34
C PRO A 106 13.35 2.09 -2.30
N GLY A 107 13.94 1.60 -3.39
CA GLY A 107 14.44 0.23 -3.52
C GLY A 107 13.37 -0.80 -3.78
N ALA A 108 12.12 -0.37 -4.06
CA ALA A 108 11.02 -1.28 -4.33
C ALA A 108 11.26 -2.08 -5.61
N ALA A 109 11.00 -3.38 -5.55
CA ALA A 109 10.97 -4.24 -6.74
C ALA A 109 9.55 -4.28 -7.32
N ILE A 110 9.44 -4.45 -8.63
CA ILE A 110 8.12 -4.58 -9.26
C ILE A 110 7.34 -5.80 -8.72
N THR A 111 8.04 -6.84 -8.27
CA THR A 111 7.45 -8.02 -7.62
C THR A 111 6.81 -7.71 -6.27
N ASP A 112 7.22 -6.64 -5.59
CA ASP A 112 6.61 -6.24 -4.31
C ASP A 112 5.17 -5.76 -4.56
N SER A 113 4.89 -5.20 -5.74
CA SER A 113 3.54 -4.77 -6.11
C SER A 113 2.55 -5.93 -6.24
N ASP A 114 3.02 -7.16 -6.47
CA ASP A 114 2.16 -8.35 -6.50
C ASP A 114 1.50 -8.58 -5.13
N ASP A 115 2.21 -8.31 -4.04
CA ASP A 115 1.66 -8.41 -2.69
C ASP A 115 0.59 -7.34 -2.42
N CYS A 116 0.80 -6.12 -2.90
CA CYS A 116 -0.23 -5.09 -2.84
C CYS A 116 -1.50 -5.47 -3.63
N ILE A 117 -1.34 -6.14 -4.78
CA ILE A 117 -2.47 -6.64 -5.59
C ILE A 117 -3.20 -7.76 -4.86
N ILE A 118 -2.48 -8.68 -4.20
CA ILE A 118 -3.10 -9.73 -3.38
C ILE A 118 -3.87 -9.12 -2.21
N ALA A 119 -3.29 -8.16 -1.49
CA ALA A 119 -3.95 -7.45 -0.40
C ALA A 119 -5.22 -6.72 -0.87
N GLU A 120 -5.14 -6.03 -2.02
CA GLU A 120 -6.30 -5.40 -2.65
C GLU A 120 -7.40 -6.42 -2.98
N GLY A 121 -7.03 -7.57 -3.53
CA GLY A 121 -7.97 -8.65 -3.82
C GLY A 121 -8.66 -9.20 -2.57
N ILE A 122 -7.93 -9.39 -1.47
CA ILE A 122 -8.49 -9.84 -0.19
C ILE A 122 -9.48 -8.80 0.35
N LEU A 123 -9.13 -7.52 0.36
CA LEU A 123 -9.99 -6.43 0.84
C LEU A 123 -11.22 -6.24 -0.04
N SER A 124 -11.07 -6.36 -1.36
CA SER A 124 -12.20 -6.26 -2.30
C SER A 124 -13.20 -7.39 -2.13
N ASN A 125 -12.73 -8.58 -1.69
CA ASN A 125 -13.58 -9.72 -1.37
C ASN A 125 -14.35 -9.55 -0.05
N ILE A 126 -13.99 -8.60 0.82
CA ILE A 126 -14.81 -8.25 2.00
C ILE A 126 -16.11 -7.60 1.53
N GLY A 127 -16.01 -6.65 0.59
CA GLY A 127 -17.16 -6.05 -0.06
C GLY A 127 -16.82 -4.76 -0.79
N ALA A 128 -17.86 -4.12 -1.33
CA ALA A 128 -17.76 -2.78 -1.89
C ALA A 128 -17.31 -1.76 -0.82
N PRO A 129 -16.78 -0.58 -1.20
CA PRO A 129 -16.38 0.48 -0.27
C PRO A 129 -17.40 0.76 0.84
N SER A 130 -18.67 0.92 0.48
CA SER A 130 -19.77 1.19 1.42
C SER A 130 -20.16 0.03 2.33
N ALA A 131 -19.64 -1.18 2.09
CA ALA A 131 -19.87 -2.37 2.91
C ALA A 131 -18.72 -2.66 3.87
N ARG A 132 -17.54 -2.09 3.60
CA ARG A 132 -16.36 -2.20 4.46
C ARG A 132 -16.47 -1.27 5.65
N ASN A 133 -15.92 -1.66 6.79
CA ASN A 133 -15.83 -0.77 7.94
C ASN A 133 -14.72 0.29 7.75
N GLY A 134 -14.59 1.21 8.72
CA GLY A 134 -13.61 2.30 8.65
C GLY A 134 -12.17 1.80 8.55
N ASP A 135 -11.80 0.77 9.32
CA ASP A 135 -10.45 0.22 9.34
C ASP A 135 -10.11 -0.52 8.03
N GLU A 136 -11.09 -1.20 7.44
CA GLU A 136 -10.96 -1.88 6.14
C GLU A 136 -10.80 -0.91 4.98
N ASN A 137 -11.58 0.18 4.97
CA ASN A 137 -11.40 1.24 3.98
C ASN A 137 -10.06 1.97 4.20
N MET A 138 -9.65 2.20 5.44
CA MET A 138 -8.34 2.77 5.76
C MET A 138 -7.21 1.87 5.23
N LEU A 139 -7.27 0.57 5.49
CA LEU A 139 -6.26 -0.37 5.01
C LEU A 139 -6.22 -0.42 3.48
N MET A 140 -7.37 -0.39 2.79
CA MET A 140 -7.39 -0.32 1.33
C MET A 140 -6.78 0.98 0.81
N LEU A 141 -7.09 2.11 1.44
CA LEU A 141 -6.54 3.41 1.06
C LEU A 141 -5.01 3.38 1.09
N PHE A 142 -4.44 2.92 2.20
CA PHE A 142 -2.98 2.84 2.37
C PHE A 142 -2.34 1.75 1.52
N ASN A 143 -3.00 0.62 1.31
CA ASN A 143 -2.55 -0.39 0.36
C ASN A 143 -2.53 0.15 -1.07
N SER A 144 -3.49 0.99 -1.44
CA SER A 144 -3.54 1.62 -2.76
C SER A 144 -2.42 2.63 -2.96
N PHE A 145 -2.10 3.41 -1.93
CA PHE A 145 -0.92 4.28 -1.93
C PHE A 145 0.38 3.48 -2.09
N ALA A 146 0.53 2.40 -1.31
CA ALA A 146 1.69 1.52 -1.43
C ALA A 146 1.80 0.91 -2.82
N LYS A 147 0.71 0.38 -3.37
CA LYS A 147 0.68 -0.18 -4.73
C LYS A 147 1.20 0.81 -5.76
N MET A 148 0.70 2.04 -5.72
CA MET A 148 1.12 3.09 -6.66
C MET A 148 2.58 3.50 -6.44
N GLY A 149 3.00 3.71 -5.19
CA GLY A 149 4.37 4.09 -4.85
C GLY A 149 5.39 3.02 -5.26
N THR A 150 5.14 1.76 -4.92
CA THR A 150 5.98 0.61 -5.29
C THR A 150 6.10 0.45 -6.81
N ILE A 151 5.01 0.56 -7.56
CA ILE A 151 5.05 0.51 -9.04
C ILE A 151 5.87 1.67 -9.60
N LEU A 152 5.64 2.89 -9.14
CA LEU A 152 6.34 4.06 -9.64
C LEU A 152 7.83 4.01 -9.29
N SER A 153 8.20 3.67 -8.06
CA SER A 153 9.60 3.58 -7.65
C SER A 153 10.33 2.52 -8.48
N SER A 154 9.77 1.32 -8.58
CA SER A 154 10.42 0.21 -9.30
C SER A 154 10.62 0.43 -10.81
N LEU A 155 9.82 1.29 -11.44
CA LEU A 155 9.85 1.51 -12.90
C LEU A 155 10.43 2.87 -13.30
N ALA A 156 10.28 3.89 -12.46
CA ALA A 156 10.65 5.26 -12.78
C ALA A 156 11.81 5.80 -11.94
N ASP A 157 12.17 5.19 -10.81
CA ASP A 157 13.21 5.66 -9.88
C ASP A 157 14.12 4.47 -9.53
N THR A 158 14.92 4.01 -10.50
CA THR A 158 15.73 2.79 -10.38
C THR A 158 17.04 3.01 -9.63
N ASP A 159 17.40 4.25 -9.32
CA ASP A 159 18.55 4.61 -8.48
C ASP A 159 18.20 5.03 -7.04
N ASP A 160 16.91 4.96 -6.69
CA ASP A 160 16.35 5.14 -5.36
C ASP A 160 16.57 6.54 -4.77
N ASP A 161 16.60 7.58 -5.60
CA ASP A 161 16.84 8.97 -5.20
C ASP A 161 15.54 9.78 -4.99
N GLY A 162 14.38 9.18 -5.29
CA GLY A 162 13.06 9.79 -5.16
C GLY A 162 12.69 10.70 -6.32
N ILE A 163 13.47 10.69 -7.41
CA ILE A 163 13.25 11.47 -8.63
C ILE A 163 13.13 10.48 -9.80
N ALA A 164 12.29 10.83 -10.77
CA ALA A 164 12.18 10.00 -11.97
C ALA A 164 13.50 10.02 -12.76
N ASP A 165 14.00 8.84 -13.10
CA ASP A 165 15.23 8.60 -13.82
C ASP A 165 15.31 9.41 -15.11
N ALA A 166 16.51 9.93 -15.39
CA ALA A 166 16.79 10.60 -16.64
C ALA A 166 16.61 9.62 -17.82
N GLY A 167 15.57 9.85 -18.62
CA GLY A 167 15.25 9.04 -19.78
C GLY A 167 14.02 8.16 -19.61
N PHE A 168 13.49 8.02 -18.39
CA PHE A 168 12.19 7.38 -18.17
C PHE A 168 11.10 8.06 -19.00
N SER A 169 10.35 7.27 -19.75
CA SER A 169 9.17 7.76 -20.46
C SER A 169 7.91 7.04 -20.00
N GLN A 170 6.96 7.81 -19.45
CA GLN A 170 5.62 7.34 -19.14
C GLN A 170 4.83 6.86 -20.37
N CYS A 171 5.33 7.16 -21.57
CA CYS A 171 4.73 6.83 -22.85
C CYS A 171 5.45 5.68 -23.57
N ASP A 172 6.60 5.22 -23.08
CA ASP A 172 7.26 4.03 -23.60
C ASP A 172 6.75 2.80 -22.84
N ASN A 173 6.17 1.84 -23.56
CA ASN A 173 5.66 0.59 -22.97
C ASN A 173 6.79 -0.35 -22.49
N THR A 174 8.04 -0.06 -22.87
CA THR A 174 9.25 -0.74 -22.38
C THR A 174 9.61 -0.25 -20.99
N ASP A 175 9.58 1.06 -20.77
CA ASP A 175 9.86 1.69 -19.47
C ASP A 175 8.68 1.52 -18.52
N PHE A 176 7.46 1.73 -19.03
CA PHE A 176 6.24 1.68 -18.25
C PHE A 176 5.15 0.83 -18.92
N PRO A 177 5.17 -0.50 -18.72
CA PRO A 177 4.19 -1.40 -19.33
C PRO A 177 2.72 -1.05 -18.98
N GLU A 178 1.83 -1.20 -19.96
CA GLU A 178 0.38 -0.93 -19.85
C GLU A 178 -0.25 -1.61 -18.63
N THR A 179 0.17 -2.84 -18.35
CA THR A 179 -0.31 -3.63 -17.22
C THR A 179 -0.15 -2.89 -15.90
N TRP A 180 0.95 -2.17 -15.72
CA TRP A 180 1.25 -1.44 -14.49
C TRP A 180 0.53 -0.09 -14.43
N VAL A 181 0.36 0.58 -15.57
CA VAL A 181 -0.50 1.77 -15.66
C VAL A 181 -1.92 1.45 -15.20
N ARG A 182 -2.47 0.32 -15.64
CA ARG A 182 -3.80 -0.15 -15.21
C ARG A 182 -3.86 -0.48 -13.72
N GLN A 183 -2.77 -0.99 -13.15
CA GLN A 183 -2.66 -1.21 -11.71
C GLN A 183 -2.63 0.09 -10.92
N ILE A 184 -1.91 1.12 -11.39
CA ILE A 184 -2.00 2.46 -10.79
C ILE A 184 -3.43 2.99 -10.89
N GLY A 185 -4.08 2.81 -12.04
CA GLY A 185 -5.45 3.26 -12.26
C GLY A 185 -6.47 2.63 -11.30
N SER A 186 -6.38 1.31 -11.07
CA SER A 186 -7.23 0.64 -10.08
C SER A 186 -6.87 1.03 -8.64
N GLY A 187 -5.57 1.26 -8.35
CA GLY A 187 -5.12 1.80 -7.07
C GLY A 187 -5.74 3.18 -6.80
N LEU A 188 -5.69 4.08 -7.78
CA LEU A 188 -6.32 5.41 -7.71
C LEU A 188 -7.83 5.28 -7.42
N ALA A 189 -8.53 4.36 -8.08
CA ALA A 189 -9.96 4.14 -7.85
C ALA A 189 -10.24 3.63 -6.43
N ASN A 190 -9.51 2.61 -5.97
CA ASN A 190 -9.67 2.06 -4.62
C ASN A 190 -9.33 3.08 -3.54
N MET A 191 -8.29 3.88 -3.75
CA MET A 191 -7.91 5.00 -2.89
C MET A 191 -9.04 6.03 -2.80
N MET A 192 -9.55 6.52 -3.94
CA MET A 192 -10.63 7.51 -4.00
C MET A 192 -11.91 7.04 -3.30
N LEU A 193 -12.33 5.81 -3.62
CA LEU A 193 -13.55 5.24 -3.08
C LEU A 193 -13.43 4.98 -1.58
N SER A 194 -12.26 4.53 -1.11
CA SER A 194 -12.05 4.27 0.32
C SER A 194 -11.91 5.59 1.10
N LEU A 195 -11.26 6.61 0.52
CA LEU A 195 -11.14 7.95 1.09
C LEU A 195 -12.51 8.59 1.33
N ALA A 196 -13.46 8.39 0.41
CA ALA A 196 -14.83 8.88 0.55
C ALA A 196 -15.57 8.27 1.76
N GLU A 197 -15.20 7.06 2.18
CA GLU A 197 -15.82 6.36 3.33
C GLU A 197 -15.17 6.73 4.67
N VAL A 198 -13.85 6.96 4.70
CA VAL A 198 -13.12 7.31 5.94
C VAL A 198 -13.02 8.82 6.21
N GLY A 199 -13.33 9.65 5.20
CA GLY A 199 -13.22 11.10 5.26
C GLY A 199 -11.81 11.62 4.96
N THR A 200 -11.68 12.92 4.70
CA THR A 200 -10.42 13.53 4.23
C THR A 200 -9.50 14.07 5.32
N GLY A 201 -9.94 14.10 6.58
CA GLY A 201 -9.29 14.86 7.65
C GLY A 201 -7.86 14.45 8.03
N PHE A 202 -7.32 13.40 7.41
CA PHE A 202 -5.93 12.97 7.58
C PHE A 202 -5.08 13.09 6.30
N VAL A 203 -5.66 13.56 5.19
CA VAL A 203 -4.98 13.82 3.90
C VAL A 203 -5.31 15.20 3.34
N ASP A 204 -5.73 16.18 4.15
CA ASP A 204 -6.40 17.41 3.67
C ASP A 204 -5.74 18.07 2.43
N ASP A 205 -4.42 18.26 2.42
CA ASP A 205 -3.70 18.83 1.26
C ASP A 205 -3.69 17.86 0.07
N ALA A 206 -3.26 16.61 0.28
CA ALA A 206 -3.22 15.59 -0.77
C ALA A 206 -4.61 15.23 -1.32
N GLY A 207 -5.66 15.28 -0.50
CA GLY A 207 -7.03 14.91 -0.84
C GLY A 207 -7.67 15.86 -1.85
N ALA A 208 -7.33 17.16 -1.79
CA ALA A 208 -7.75 18.14 -2.78
C ALA A 208 -7.10 17.85 -4.14
N ASP A 209 -5.80 17.58 -4.17
CA ASP A 209 -5.08 17.27 -5.40
C ASP A 209 -5.55 15.94 -6.01
N ILE A 210 -5.71 14.93 -5.16
CA ILE A 210 -6.24 13.60 -5.49
C ILE A 210 -7.64 13.70 -6.12
N THR A 211 -8.54 14.49 -5.53
CA THR A 211 -9.90 14.70 -6.09
C THR A 211 -9.87 15.51 -7.38
N ALA A 212 -8.89 16.40 -7.55
CA ALA A 212 -8.70 17.17 -8.78
C ALA A 212 -8.25 16.30 -9.96
N ILE A 213 -7.54 15.18 -9.73
CA ILE A 213 -7.11 14.24 -10.80
C ILE A 213 -8.30 13.84 -11.68
N CYS A 214 -9.42 13.47 -11.05
CA CYS A 214 -10.63 13.02 -11.71
C CYS A 214 -11.26 14.08 -12.63
N ALA A 215 -10.95 15.35 -12.38
CA ALA A 215 -11.49 16.51 -13.08
C ALA A 215 -10.54 17.07 -14.17
N LEU A 216 -9.28 16.60 -14.23
CA LEU A 216 -8.30 17.05 -15.22
C LEU A 216 -8.72 16.70 -16.66
N ASP A 217 -9.29 15.50 -16.86
CA ASP A 217 -9.75 15.02 -18.16
C ASP A 217 -10.95 14.07 -18.00
N PRO A 218 -11.95 14.10 -18.91
CA PRO A 218 -13.09 13.18 -18.85
C PRO A 218 -12.72 11.69 -18.82
N ASN A 219 -11.60 11.31 -19.43
CA ASN A 219 -11.10 9.92 -19.41
C ASN A 219 -10.47 9.55 -18.05
N LEU A 220 -10.08 10.54 -17.24
CA LEU A 220 -9.56 10.30 -15.88
C LEU A 220 -10.66 10.00 -14.86
N ALA A 221 -11.89 10.51 -15.09
CA ALA A 221 -13.01 10.29 -14.18
C ALA A 221 -13.31 8.80 -13.92
N ARG A 222 -12.99 7.92 -14.87
CA ARG A 222 -13.19 6.47 -14.70
C ARG A 222 -12.22 5.85 -13.70
N PHE A 223 -11.00 6.36 -13.57
CA PHE A 223 -10.04 5.91 -12.54
C PHE A 223 -10.43 6.32 -11.12
N CYS A 224 -11.53 7.05 -10.94
CA CYS A 224 -12.02 7.42 -9.62
C CYS A 224 -13.22 6.58 -9.17
N THR A 225 -13.69 5.68 -10.03
CA THR A 225 -14.90 4.89 -9.79
C THR A 225 -14.76 3.41 -10.16
N ASN A 226 -13.79 3.08 -11.02
CA ASN A 226 -13.65 1.75 -11.58
C ASN A 226 -12.38 1.07 -11.06
N THR A 227 -12.57 -0.01 -10.30
CA THR A 227 -11.48 -0.71 -9.62
C THR A 227 -10.93 -1.89 -10.41
N ASP A 228 -11.53 -2.25 -11.56
CA ASP A 228 -11.06 -3.36 -12.39
C ASP A 228 -10.00 -2.89 -13.40
N PRO A 229 -8.71 -3.26 -13.24
CA PRO A 229 -7.64 -2.85 -14.15
C PRO A 229 -7.85 -3.32 -15.60
N ALA A 230 -8.54 -4.44 -15.82
CA ALA A 230 -8.77 -4.98 -17.16
C ALA A 230 -9.82 -4.17 -17.95
N SER A 231 -10.66 -3.40 -17.25
CA SER A 231 -11.79 -2.70 -17.85
C SER A 231 -11.45 -1.33 -18.44
N PHE A 232 -10.25 -0.81 -18.19
CA PHE A 232 -9.79 0.45 -18.77
C PHE A 232 -9.56 0.30 -20.28
N ASN A 233 -9.91 1.30 -21.08
CA ASN A 233 -9.62 1.31 -22.51
C ASN A 233 -8.29 2.06 -22.80
N ALA A 234 -7.83 2.01 -24.04
CA ALA A 234 -6.57 2.63 -24.45
C ALA A 234 -6.54 4.16 -24.21
N THR A 235 -7.67 4.87 -24.38
CA THR A 235 -7.75 6.31 -24.14
C THR A 235 -7.65 6.65 -22.66
N GLU A 236 -8.24 5.83 -21.80
CA GLU A 236 -8.14 5.98 -20.35
C GLU A 236 -6.70 5.72 -19.90
N VAL A 237 -6.08 4.63 -20.35
CA VAL A 237 -4.66 4.33 -20.09
C VAL A 237 -3.77 5.49 -20.54
N TRP A 238 -3.98 6.02 -21.75
CA TRP A 238 -3.26 7.19 -22.25
C TRP A 238 -3.40 8.39 -21.30
N ALA A 239 -4.63 8.73 -20.90
CA ALA A 239 -4.86 9.88 -20.01
C ALA A 239 -4.14 9.71 -18.67
N LEU A 240 -4.14 8.49 -18.12
CA LEU A 240 -3.42 8.19 -16.88
C LEU A 240 -1.90 8.28 -17.06
N ARG A 241 -1.33 7.82 -18.18
CA ARG A 241 0.10 8.02 -18.49
C ARG A 241 0.45 9.51 -18.47
N ILE A 242 -0.34 10.36 -19.14
CA ILE A 242 -0.12 11.81 -19.14
C ILE A 242 -0.22 12.39 -17.73
N ALA A 243 -1.19 11.94 -16.94
CA ALA A 243 -1.36 12.38 -15.56
C ALA A 243 -0.17 11.99 -14.68
N ILE A 244 0.36 10.77 -14.85
CA ILE A 244 1.56 10.31 -14.15
C ILE A 244 2.80 11.11 -14.59
N GLY A 245 2.92 11.49 -15.86
CA GLY A 245 4.08 12.26 -16.32
C GLY A 245 4.04 13.77 -16.01
N SER A 246 2.87 14.32 -15.68
CA SER A 246 2.69 15.77 -15.54
C SER A 246 3.35 16.34 -14.28
N SER A 247 3.55 17.66 -14.26
CA SER A 247 4.02 18.40 -13.07
C SER A 247 2.91 18.73 -12.07
N ASP A 248 1.63 18.51 -12.44
CA ASP A 248 0.50 18.89 -11.58
C ASP A 248 0.30 17.85 -10.47
N ILE A 249 0.35 16.57 -10.83
CA ILE A 249 0.06 15.45 -9.94
C ILE A 249 1.08 14.31 -10.07
N GLY A 250 1.87 14.33 -11.14
CA GLY A 250 2.73 13.26 -11.61
C GLY A 250 4.14 13.31 -11.09
N ILE A 251 4.99 12.44 -11.61
CA ILE A 251 6.43 12.38 -11.32
C ILE A 251 7.23 13.39 -12.17
N ASN A 252 6.54 14.31 -12.87
CA ASN A 252 7.13 15.39 -13.65
C ASN A 252 8.11 14.94 -14.76
N SER A 253 7.93 13.74 -15.31
CA SER A 253 8.73 13.24 -16.45
C SER A 253 8.49 14.04 -17.74
N CYS A 254 7.33 14.69 -17.90
CA CYS A 254 7.04 15.58 -19.03
C CYS A 254 7.67 16.98 -18.89
N GLY A 255 8.04 17.40 -17.67
CA GLY A 255 8.50 18.77 -17.37
C GLY A 255 7.43 19.86 -17.52
N SER A 256 6.14 19.51 -17.56
CA SER A 256 5.04 20.45 -17.79
C SER A 256 3.72 19.98 -17.18
N ASP A 257 2.72 20.88 -17.12
CA ASP A 257 1.36 20.56 -16.71
C ASP A 257 0.70 19.49 -17.61
N PHE A 258 -0.43 18.95 -17.15
CA PHE A 258 -1.20 17.91 -17.84
C PHE A 258 -1.58 18.33 -19.26
N THR A 259 -2.06 19.56 -19.43
CA THR A 259 -2.55 20.04 -20.74
C THR A 259 -1.42 20.10 -21.75
N THR A 260 -0.27 20.62 -21.34
CA THR A 260 0.94 20.75 -22.15
C THR A 260 1.53 19.36 -22.44
N CYS A 261 1.55 18.47 -21.44
CA CYS A 261 2.03 17.10 -21.66
C CYS A 261 1.09 16.32 -22.62
N ALA A 262 -0.23 16.49 -22.51
CA ALA A 262 -1.21 15.89 -23.41
C ALA A 262 -1.07 16.37 -24.87
N ILE A 263 -0.78 17.66 -25.07
CA ILE A 263 -0.55 18.24 -26.41
C ILE A 263 0.74 17.68 -27.01
N ALA A 264 1.80 17.57 -26.22
CA ALA A 264 3.07 17.00 -26.66
C ALA A 264 2.95 15.50 -27.00
N ASN A 265 2.01 14.81 -26.37
CA ASN A 265 1.80 13.38 -26.49
C ASN A 265 0.34 13.06 -26.84
N PRO A 266 -0.10 13.32 -28.07
CA PRO A 266 -1.49 13.08 -28.47
C PRO A 266 -1.86 11.60 -28.36
N ILE A 267 -3.16 11.30 -28.30
CA ILE A 267 -3.67 9.91 -28.26
C ILE A 267 -3.02 9.08 -29.37
N GLY A 268 -2.37 7.97 -28.99
CA GLY A 268 -1.62 7.08 -29.88
C GLY A 268 -0.12 7.37 -30.00
N ALA A 269 0.38 8.50 -29.48
CA ALA A 269 1.80 8.78 -29.35
C ALA A 269 2.42 8.14 -28.10
N CYS A 270 1.65 8.04 -27.01
CA CYS A 270 1.89 7.06 -25.96
C CYS A 270 1.10 5.81 -26.37
N PRO A 271 1.75 4.79 -26.97
CA PRO A 271 1.08 3.52 -27.21
C PRO A 271 0.40 3.05 -25.92
N PRO A 272 -0.80 2.45 -26.00
CA PRO A 272 -1.40 1.79 -24.86
C PRO A 272 -0.39 0.84 -24.21
#